data_AF-A0A7V9UU23-F1
#
_entry.id   AF-A0A7V9UU23-F1
#
_cell.length_a   1.000
_cell.length_b   1.000
_cell.length_c   1.000
_cell.angle_alpha   90.00
_cell.angle_beta   90.00
_cell.angle_gamma   90.00
#
_symmetry.space_group_name_H-M   'P 1'
#
loop_
_entity.id
_entity.type
_entity.pdbx_description
1 polymer ?
#
loop_
_entity_poly.entity_id
_entity_poly.type
_entity_poly.pdbx_seq_one_letter_code
_entity_poly.pdbx_strand_id
1 'polypeptide(L)'
;MNDLENKERMLDLLTERELHKLSEEDRKELEQLLQNFPEWQDDETLALTAAAITLAIVKTDEPMPVNLKSKILAASERYIANEEINGKVLDFKSKSGQKSSVETETAGGFFADRMRKLSFWNWAGWVVAAAVCVALAFNLWTTDAPTEVVVNPPPQISPTPLPAPNLAQQREQLLAAAPDAIQKSWTDFNPKQPRNIQGDVVWSNSLQKGYIRFQNLPINDKTRETYQLWIFDANQNAKTPVDGGVFDVDANGDVIVPIDAKIKVRKPTMFAVTSEKPGGVVVSELGKVMAVAKIET
;
A
#
# COMPACT_ATOMS: atom_id res chain seq x y z
N MET A 1 33.20 -18.27 -16.25
CA MET A 1 32.12 -18.35 -15.26
C MET A 1 31.84 -19.81 -14.97
N ASN A 2 31.71 -20.15 -13.70
CA ASN A 2 31.31 -21.47 -13.23
C ASN A 2 29.80 -21.69 -13.49
N ASP A 3 29.34 -22.94 -13.59
CA ASP A 3 27.93 -23.28 -13.82
C ASP A 3 27.01 -22.69 -12.72
N LEU A 4 27.53 -22.68 -11.48
CA LEU A 4 26.89 -22.05 -10.33
C LEU A 4 26.72 -20.54 -10.50
N GLU A 5 27.75 -19.84 -10.98
CA GLU A 5 27.71 -18.38 -11.19
C GLU A 5 26.71 -18.00 -12.29
N ASN A 6 26.64 -18.81 -13.37
CA ASN A 6 25.66 -18.60 -14.44
C ASN A 6 24.23 -18.80 -13.94
N LYS A 7 24.01 -19.79 -13.05
CA LYS A 7 22.70 -20.04 -12.46
C LYS A 7 22.28 -18.93 -11.51
N GLU A 8 23.19 -18.44 -10.66
CA GLU A 8 22.92 -17.30 -9.78
C GLU A 8 22.58 -16.05 -10.60
N ARG A 9 23.38 -15.75 -11.63
CA ARG A 9 23.13 -14.62 -12.53
C ARG A 9 21.79 -14.70 -13.25
N MET A 10 21.41 -15.90 -13.71
CA MET A 10 20.10 -16.13 -14.33
C MET A 10 18.95 -15.88 -13.34
N LEU A 11 19.07 -16.36 -12.10
CA LEU A 11 18.04 -16.13 -11.07
C LEU A 11 17.90 -14.65 -10.73
N ASP A 12 19.01 -13.91 -10.61
CA ASP A 12 18.99 -12.46 -10.42
C ASP A 12 18.24 -11.76 -11.56
N LEU A 13 18.57 -12.08 -12.82
CA LEU A 13 17.89 -11.51 -13.99
C LEU A 13 16.40 -11.87 -14.05
N LEU A 14 16.01 -13.08 -13.63
CA LEU A 14 14.60 -13.47 -13.50
C LEU A 14 13.88 -12.65 -12.42
N THR A 15 14.53 -12.36 -11.29
CA THR A 15 13.93 -11.49 -10.26
C THR A 15 13.82 -10.05 -10.71
N GLU A 16 14.82 -9.53 -11.43
CA GLU A 16 14.78 -8.18 -11.99
C GLU A 16 13.65 -8.03 -13.02
N ARG A 17 13.31 -9.09 -13.75
CA ARG A 17 12.21 -9.11 -14.74
C ARG A 17 10.85 -8.89 -14.09
N GLU A 18 10.64 -9.45 -12.90
CA GLU A 18 9.37 -9.32 -12.19
C GLU A 18 9.26 -7.98 -11.45
N LEU A 19 10.39 -7.40 -11.03
CA LEU A 19 10.41 -6.17 -10.24
C LEU A 19 10.56 -4.89 -11.08
N HIS A 20 11.22 -4.96 -12.24
CA HIS A 20 11.61 -3.80 -13.07
C HIS A 20 11.56 -4.10 -14.58
N LYS A 21 11.71 -3.06 -15.41
CA LYS A 21 11.95 -3.24 -16.85
C LYS A 21 13.41 -3.62 -17.05
N LEU A 22 13.69 -4.87 -17.43
CA LEU A 22 15.02 -5.30 -17.87
C LEU A 22 15.52 -4.42 -19.01
N SER A 23 16.83 -4.15 -19.03
CA SER A 23 17.47 -3.55 -20.19
C SER A 23 17.45 -4.53 -21.38
N GLU A 24 17.59 -4.01 -22.59
CA GLU A 24 17.67 -4.85 -23.80
C GLU A 24 18.92 -5.75 -23.82
N GLU A 25 19.97 -5.37 -23.08
CA GLU A 25 21.21 -6.13 -22.93
C GLU A 25 21.00 -7.31 -21.97
N ASP A 26 20.44 -7.03 -20.79
CA ASP A 26 20.12 -8.05 -19.79
C ASP A 26 19.09 -9.07 -20.30
N ARG A 27 18.14 -8.63 -21.15
CA ARG A 27 17.16 -9.56 -21.76
C ARG A 27 17.85 -10.57 -22.67
N LYS A 28 18.85 -10.13 -23.46
CA LYS A 28 19.62 -11.02 -24.33
C LYS A 28 20.52 -11.94 -23.52
N GLU A 29 21.10 -11.45 -22.42
CA GLU A 29 21.88 -12.27 -21.49
C GLU A 29 21.01 -13.36 -20.86
N LEU A 30 19.81 -13.01 -20.39
CA LEU A 30 18.85 -13.95 -19.82
C LEU A 30 18.41 -15.01 -20.85
N GLU A 31 18.11 -14.60 -22.09
CA GLU A 31 17.77 -15.55 -23.16
C GLU A 31 18.90 -16.54 -23.44
N GLN A 32 20.16 -16.10 -23.40
CA GLN A 32 21.32 -16.99 -23.56
C GLN A 32 21.50 -17.93 -22.36
N LEU A 33 21.27 -17.45 -21.13
CA LEU A 33 21.36 -18.26 -19.93
C LEU A 33 20.25 -19.32 -19.87
N LEU A 34 19.02 -18.98 -20.26
CA LEU A 34 17.90 -19.92 -20.31
C LEU A 34 18.10 -21.04 -21.34
N GLN A 35 18.86 -20.80 -22.43
CA GLN A 35 19.24 -21.88 -23.36
C GLN A 35 20.16 -22.92 -22.70
N ASN A 36 20.95 -22.52 -21.70
CA ASN A 36 21.83 -23.42 -20.97
C ASN A 36 21.11 -24.15 -19.82
N PHE A 37 20.01 -23.59 -19.32
CA PHE A 37 19.20 -24.14 -18.22
C PHE A 37 17.71 -24.26 -18.61
N PRO A 38 17.36 -25.21 -19.48
CA PRO A 38 16.00 -25.34 -20.04
C PRO A 38 14.94 -25.63 -18.97
N GLU A 39 15.32 -26.12 -17.79
CA GLU A 39 14.38 -26.34 -16.68
C GLU A 39 13.78 -25.04 -16.11
N TRP A 40 14.37 -23.88 -16.41
CA TRP A 40 13.87 -22.56 -15.99
C TRP A 40 13.13 -21.79 -17.07
N GLN A 41 13.08 -22.32 -18.31
CA GLN A 41 12.50 -21.60 -19.44
C GLN A 41 10.98 -21.36 -19.28
N ASP A 42 10.27 -22.32 -18.68
CA ASP A 42 8.83 -22.28 -18.43
C ASP A 42 8.50 -22.13 -16.93
N ASP A 43 9.47 -21.74 -16.09
CA ASP A 43 9.24 -21.57 -14.66
C ASP A 43 8.57 -20.21 -14.37
N GLU A 44 7.30 -20.26 -13.98
CA GLU A 44 6.51 -19.09 -13.60
C GLU A 44 6.47 -18.86 -12.07
N THR A 45 7.22 -19.61 -11.27
CA THR A 45 7.08 -19.58 -9.81
C THR A 45 7.41 -18.21 -9.22
N LEU A 46 8.42 -17.52 -9.75
CA LEU A 46 8.78 -16.15 -9.37
C LEU A 46 7.67 -15.16 -9.74
N ALA A 47 7.14 -15.26 -10.96
CA ALA A 47 6.05 -14.42 -11.44
C ALA A 47 4.75 -14.61 -10.63
N LEU A 48 4.38 -15.87 -10.36
CA LEU A 48 3.23 -16.22 -9.52
C LEU A 48 3.41 -15.72 -8.08
N THR A 49 4.63 -15.83 -7.52
CA THR A 49 4.93 -15.32 -6.18
C THR A 49 4.80 -13.80 -6.13
N ALA A 50 5.36 -13.09 -7.11
CA ALA A 50 5.23 -11.63 -7.23
C ALA A 50 3.75 -11.21 -7.36
N ALA A 51 2.97 -11.91 -8.18
CA ALA A 51 1.55 -11.67 -8.34
C ALA A 51 0.75 -11.94 -7.05
N ALA A 52 1.02 -13.05 -6.36
CA ALA A 52 0.36 -13.40 -5.11
C ALA A 52 0.67 -12.40 -3.99
N ILE A 53 1.93 -11.97 -3.87
CA ILE A 53 2.35 -10.92 -2.94
C ILE A 53 1.63 -9.61 -3.29
N THR A 54 1.59 -9.24 -4.57
CA THR A 54 0.89 -8.04 -5.03
C THR A 54 -0.59 -8.10 -4.64
N LEU A 55 -1.28 -9.21 -4.91
CA LEU A 55 -2.68 -9.39 -4.56
C LEU A 55 -2.92 -9.33 -3.04
N ALA A 56 -2.01 -9.89 -2.23
CA ALA A 56 -2.10 -9.84 -0.78
C ALA A 56 -1.84 -8.43 -0.21
N ILE A 57 -1.01 -7.63 -0.88
CA ILE A 57 -0.66 -6.26 -0.46
C ILE A 57 -1.67 -5.22 -0.96
N VAL A 58 -2.38 -5.48 -2.06
CA VAL A 58 -3.41 -4.59 -2.59
C VAL A 58 -4.53 -4.44 -1.55
N LYS A 59 -4.50 -3.32 -0.83
CA LYS A 59 -5.45 -2.97 0.25
C LYS A 59 -6.74 -2.32 -0.26
N THR A 60 -6.76 -1.87 -1.51
CA THR A 60 -7.83 -1.08 -2.09
C THR A 60 -8.18 -1.60 -3.48
N ASP A 61 -9.36 -2.19 -3.60
CA ASP A 61 -10.03 -2.44 -4.89
C ASP A 61 -10.69 -1.13 -5.33
N GLU A 62 -9.90 -0.21 -5.91
CA GLU A 62 -10.46 0.99 -6.51
C GLU A 62 -11.18 0.61 -7.81
N PRO A 63 -12.47 0.94 -7.98
CA PRO A 63 -13.19 0.58 -9.18
C PRO A 63 -12.55 1.25 -10.40
N MET A 64 -12.27 0.46 -11.43
CA MET A 64 -11.69 0.95 -12.68
C MET A 64 -12.47 2.16 -13.22
N PRO A 65 -11.82 3.29 -13.54
CA PRO A 65 -12.48 4.47 -14.08
C PRO A 65 -13.28 4.13 -15.35
N VAL A 66 -14.54 4.61 -15.42
CA VAL A 66 -15.49 4.23 -16.49
C VAL A 66 -14.96 4.56 -17.89
N ASN A 67 -14.24 5.67 -18.02
CA ASN A 67 -13.60 6.10 -19.27
C ASN A 67 -12.41 5.22 -19.66
N LEU A 68 -11.70 4.63 -18.69
CA LEU A 68 -10.64 3.66 -18.97
C LEU A 68 -11.24 2.34 -19.42
N LYS A 69 -12.27 1.86 -18.71
CA LYS A 69 -13.00 0.64 -19.05
C LYS A 69 -13.56 0.70 -20.47
N SER A 70 -14.22 1.79 -20.86
CA SER A 70 -14.76 1.95 -22.21
C SER A 70 -13.67 2.00 -23.28
N LYS A 71 -12.54 2.67 -23.01
CA LYS A 71 -11.37 2.64 -23.90
C LYS A 71 -10.78 1.25 -24.06
N ILE A 72 -10.67 0.49 -22.96
CA ILE A 72 -10.16 -0.89 -22.99
C ILE A 72 -11.09 -1.78 -23.80
N LEU A 73 -12.41 -1.72 -23.58
CA LEU A 73 -13.39 -2.50 -24.35
C LEU A 73 -13.35 -2.20 -25.85
N ALA A 74 -13.29 -0.91 -26.22
CA ALA A 74 -13.18 -0.51 -27.63
C ALA A 74 -11.81 -0.87 -28.25
N ALA A 75 -10.75 -0.96 -27.45
CA ALA A 75 -9.44 -1.41 -27.90
C ALA A 75 -9.38 -2.93 -28.04
N SER A 76 -10.02 -3.68 -27.13
CA SER A 76 -10.03 -5.15 -27.17
C SER A 76 -10.72 -5.70 -28.41
N GLU A 77 -11.80 -5.06 -28.87
CA GLU A 77 -12.45 -5.45 -30.13
C GLU A 77 -11.49 -5.38 -31.33
N ARG A 78 -10.65 -4.36 -31.39
CA ARG A 78 -9.63 -4.23 -32.44
C ARG A 78 -8.51 -5.25 -32.28
N TYR A 79 -8.10 -5.54 -31.06
CA TYR A 79 -7.02 -6.49 -30.79
C TYR A 79 -7.43 -7.92 -31.13
N ILE A 80 -8.62 -8.34 -30.69
CA ILE A 80 -9.18 -9.67 -30.98
C ILE A 80 -9.41 -9.83 -32.49
N ALA A 81 -9.97 -8.81 -33.16
CA ALA A 81 -10.12 -8.83 -34.61
C ALA A 81 -8.77 -8.91 -35.35
N ASN A 82 -7.72 -8.30 -34.80
CA ASN A 82 -6.38 -8.35 -35.38
C ASN A 82 -5.68 -9.71 -35.11
N GLU A 83 -5.97 -10.39 -33.99
CA GLU A 83 -5.50 -11.75 -33.72
C GLU A 83 -6.19 -12.79 -34.63
N GLU A 84 -7.49 -12.63 -34.91
CA GLU A 84 -8.21 -13.46 -35.89
C GLU A 84 -7.61 -13.31 -37.31
N ILE A 85 -7.21 -12.10 -37.70
CA ILE A 85 -6.57 -11.83 -39.00
C ILE A 85 -5.14 -12.40 -39.06
N ASN A 86 -4.43 -12.51 -37.93
CA ASN A 86 -3.05 -12.99 -37.88
C ASN A 86 -2.91 -14.51 -37.62
N GLY A 87 -4.01 -15.26 -37.72
CA GLY A 87 -4.02 -16.73 -37.78
C GLY A 87 -3.63 -17.48 -36.50
N LYS A 88 -3.40 -16.78 -35.37
CA LYS A 88 -3.27 -17.41 -34.05
C LYS A 88 -4.65 -17.49 -33.41
N VAL A 89 -5.44 -18.46 -33.84
CA VAL A 89 -6.62 -18.88 -33.07
C VAL A 89 -6.10 -19.41 -31.73
N LEU A 90 -6.32 -18.66 -30.65
CA LEU A 90 -6.14 -19.18 -29.30
C LEU A 90 -7.15 -20.30 -29.13
N ASP A 91 -6.69 -21.55 -29.31
CA ASP A 91 -7.46 -22.76 -28.99
C ASP A 91 -7.58 -22.82 -27.46
N PHE A 92 -8.49 -22.01 -26.90
CA PHE A 92 -8.97 -22.21 -25.54
C PHE A 92 -9.82 -23.47 -25.58
N LYS A 93 -9.15 -24.61 -25.55
CA LYS A 93 -9.77 -25.92 -25.40
C LYS A 93 -10.37 -25.99 -24.01
N SER A 94 -11.56 -25.42 -23.89
CA SER A 94 -12.47 -25.57 -22.77
C SER A 94 -12.71 -27.07 -22.60
N LYS A 95 -11.98 -27.70 -21.67
CA LYS A 95 -12.33 -29.03 -21.14
C LYS A 95 -13.57 -28.89 -20.24
N SER A 96 -14.67 -28.47 -20.85
CA SER A 96 -16.01 -28.50 -20.29
C SER A 96 -16.82 -29.44 -21.19
N GLY A 97 -16.70 -30.75 -20.94
CA GLY A 97 -17.49 -31.73 -21.66
C GLY A 97 -16.81 -33.06 -21.91
N GLN A 98 -16.31 -33.74 -20.88
CA GLN A 98 -16.14 -35.18 -20.96
C GLN A 98 -16.77 -35.82 -19.73
N LYS A 99 -18.00 -36.31 -19.92
CA LYS A 99 -18.57 -37.37 -19.09
C LYS A 99 -17.64 -38.57 -19.22
N SER A 100 -16.85 -38.82 -18.19
CA SER A 100 -16.24 -40.12 -17.96
C SER A 100 -16.75 -40.60 -16.62
N SER A 101 -17.38 -41.76 -16.67
CA SER A 101 -17.92 -42.53 -15.56
C SER A 101 -16.95 -42.54 -14.38
N VAL A 102 -17.45 -42.11 -13.23
CA VAL A 102 -16.78 -42.27 -11.94
C VAL A 102 -16.84 -43.75 -11.58
N GLU A 103 -15.77 -44.48 -11.85
CA GLU A 103 -15.45 -45.68 -11.08
C GLU A 103 -14.87 -45.23 -9.74
N THR A 104 -15.51 -45.73 -8.68
CA THR A 104 -15.11 -45.47 -7.30
C THR A 104 -13.90 -46.36 -6.99
N GLU A 105 -12.69 -45.88 -7.27
CA GLU A 105 -11.48 -46.49 -6.73
C GLU A 105 -11.01 -45.73 -5.50
N THR A 106 -11.07 -46.43 -4.38
CA THR A 106 -10.61 -46.08 -3.05
C THR A 106 -9.19 -45.51 -3.05
N ALA A 107 -9.05 -44.28 -2.55
CA ALA A 107 -7.80 -43.57 -2.31
C ALA A 107 -6.97 -44.20 -1.16
N GLY A 108 -6.40 -45.39 -1.37
CA GLY A 108 -5.56 -46.09 -0.39
C GLY A 108 -4.15 -46.46 -0.84
N GLY A 109 -3.80 -46.30 -2.13
CA GLY A 109 -2.58 -46.92 -2.67
C GLY A 109 -1.50 -45.99 -3.22
N PHE A 110 -1.84 -44.79 -3.68
CA PHE A 110 -0.92 -44.00 -4.53
C PHE A 110 0.05 -43.06 -3.80
N PHE A 111 -0.13 -42.86 -2.49
CA PHE A 111 0.80 -42.05 -1.67
C PHE A 111 1.92 -42.89 -1.00
N ALA A 112 1.82 -44.23 -1.00
CA ALA A 112 2.74 -45.09 -0.28
C ALA A 112 4.03 -45.43 -1.06
N ASP A 113 4.04 -45.29 -2.38
CA ASP A 113 5.15 -45.80 -3.21
C ASP A 113 6.19 -44.74 -3.63
N ARG A 114 5.99 -43.47 -3.23
CA ARG A 114 6.95 -42.37 -3.46
C ARG A 114 7.63 -41.87 -2.18
N MET A 115 7.77 -42.73 -1.17
CA MET A 115 8.59 -42.49 0.02
C MET A 115 9.55 -43.65 0.33
N ARG A 116 10.17 -44.22 -0.71
CA ARG A 116 11.29 -45.16 -0.55
C ARG A 116 12.53 -44.64 -1.28
N LYS A 117 13.15 -43.63 -0.66
CA LYS A 117 14.58 -43.27 -0.68
C LYS A 117 14.71 -41.76 -0.58
N LEU A 118 14.77 -41.24 0.64
CA LEU A 118 15.52 -40.03 0.99
C LEU A 118 15.80 -40.06 2.50
N SER A 119 17.06 -39.75 2.82
CA SER A 119 17.76 -40.02 4.07
C SER A 119 17.20 -39.26 5.28
N PHE A 120 17.15 -39.93 6.43
CA PHE A 120 16.57 -39.50 7.72
C PHE A 120 17.26 -38.30 8.42
N TRP A 121 18.19 -37.60 7.77
CA TRP A 121 18.92 -36.47 8.39
C TRP A 121 18.60 -35.08 7.85
N ASN A 122 17.73 -34.95 6.83
CA ASN A 122 17.22 -33.65 6.38
C ASN A 122 15.79 -33.33 6.91
N TRP A 123 15.28 -34.14 7.85
CA TRP A 123 13.94 -34.01 8.42
C TRP A 123 13.91 -33.25 9.76
N ALA A 124 14.77 -32.26 9.95
CA ALA A 124 14.61 -31.31 11.06
C ALA A 124 14.00 -29.98 10.59
N GLY A 125 14.25 -29.56 9.34
CA GLY A 125 13.74 -28.27 8.81
C GLY A 125 12.24 -28.24 8.52
N TRP A 126 11.66 -29.35 8.06
CA TRP A 126 10.24 -29.41 7.67
C TRP A 126 9.27 -29.42 8.86
N VAL A 127 9.72 -29.88 10.03
CA VAL A 127 8.89 -29.84 11.25
C VAL A 127 8.70 -28.41 11.74
N VAL A 128 9.73 -27.54 11.59
CA VAL A 128 9.64 -26.12 11.93
C VAL A 128 8.68 -25.38 10.98
N ALA A 129 8.75 -25.66 9.68
CA ALA A 129 7.82 -25.06 8.70
C ALA A 129 6.36 -25.47 8.95
N ALA A 130 6.10 -26.74 9.23
CA ALA A 130 4.76 -27.22 9.57
C ALA A 130 4.23 -26.58 10.87
N ALA A 131 5.08 -26.42 11.89
CA ALA A 131 4.71 -25.76 13.14
C ALA A 131 4.39 -24.27 12.96
N VAL A 132 5.09 -23.56 12.08
CA VAL A 132 4.78 -22.16 11.74
C VAL A 132 3.45 -22.04 11.01
N CYS A 133 3.15 -22.92 10.05
CA CYS A 133 1.86 -22.92 9.36
C CYS A 133 0.69 -23.23 10.30
N VAL A 134 0.87 -24.17 11.24
CA VAL A 134 -0.14 -24.50 12.25
C VAL A 134 -0.33 -23.35 13.24
N ALA A 135 0.75 -22.67 13.67
CA ALA A 135 0.66 -21.50 14.54
C ALA A 135 -0.05 -20.32 13.84
N LEU A 136 0.17 -20.13 12.54
CA LEU A 136 -0.47 -19.09 11.74
C LEU A 136 -1.96 -19.41 11.51
N ALA A 137 -2.29 -20.66 11.22
CA ALA A 137 -3.68 -21.13 11.11
C ALA A 137 -4.42 -21.01 12.46
N PHE A 138 -3.76 -21.32 13.58
CA PHE A 138 -4.35 -21.15 14.91
C PHE A 138 -4.58 -19.67 15.25
N ASN A 139 -3.64 -18.78 14.91
CA ASN A 139 -3.80 -17.35 15.14
C ASN A 139 -4.97 -16.77 14.34
N LEU A 140 -5.09 -17.14 13.05
CA LEU A 140 -6.20 -16.78 12.18
C LEU A 140 -7.55 -17.32 12.70
N TRP A 141 -7.57 -18.56 13.18
CA TRP A 141 -8.77 -19.18 13.74
C TRP A 141 -9.23 -18.52 15.06
N THR A 142 -8.30 -18.02 15.88
CA THR A 142 -8.66 -17.29 17.11
C THR A 142 -9.10 -15.85 16.89
N THR A 143 -9.00 -15.32 15.67
CA THR A 143 -9.48 -13.98 15.29
C THR A 143 -10.83 -13.97 14.57
N ASP A 144 -11.56 -15.10 14.57
CA ASP A 144 -12.97 -15.13 14.16
C ASP A 144 -13.84 -14.47 15.26
N ALA A 145 -13.97 -13.14 15.20
CA ALA A 145 -15.12 -12.47 15.81
C ALA A 145 -16.40 -13.00 15.12
N PRO A 146 -17.44 -13.41 15.86
CA PRO A 146 -18.62 -13.99 15.24
C PRO A 146 -19.35 -12.94 14.41
N THR A 147 -19.38 -13.15 13.10
CA THR A 147 -20.33 -12.50 12.20
C THR A 147 -21.70 -13.08 12.51
N GLU A 148 -22.54 -12.32 13.20
CA GLU A 148 -23.95 -12.68 13.37
C GLU A 148 -24.62 -12.85 12.01
N VAL A 149 -25.20 -14.03 11.78
CA VAL A 149 -25.96 -14.37 10.58
C VAL A 149 -27.27 -13.60 10.61
N VAL A 150 -27.41 -12.61 9.73
CA VAL A 150 -28.62 -11.82 9.54
C VAL A 150 -29.74 -12.71 8.98
N VAL A 151 -30.73 -13.03 9.82
CA VAL A 151 -32.06 -13.45 9.36
C VAL A 151 -32.87 -12.17 9.10
N ASN A 152 -33.04 -11.83 7.81
CA ASN A 152 -33.89 -10.79 7.21
C ASN A 152 -34.56 -9.76 8.15
N PRO A 153 -34.12 -8.48 8.18
CA PRO A 153 -34.94 -7.38 8.65
C PRO A 153 -35.93 -6.91 7.55
N PRO A 154 -37.09 -6.32 7.91
CA PRO A 154 -38.01 -5.65 6.97
C PRO A 154 -37.30 -4.46 6.26
N PRO A 155 -37.86 -3.87 5.18
CA PRO A 155 -37.15 -2.89 4.37
C PRO A 155 -36.72 -1.68 5.20
N GLN A 156 -35.45 -1.70 5.62
CA GLN A 156 -34.79 -0.61 6.29
C GLN A 156 -34.22 0.32 5.22
N ILE A 157 -34.70 1.55 5.28
CA ILE A 157 -34.18 2.75 4.64
C ILE A 157 -32.66 2.63 4.49
N SER A 158 -32.18 2.60 3.24
CA SER A 158 -30.77 2.39 2.92
C SER A 158 -29.87 3.30 3.76
N PRO A 159 -28.95 2.77 4.59
CA PRO A 159 -27.89 3.59 5.14
C PRO A 159 -27.00 4.03 3.96
N THR A 160 -26.77 5.33 3.88
CA THR A 160 -25.80 5.98 3.01
C THR A 160 -24.48 5.19 3.01
N PRO A 161 -23.80 4.99 1.85
CA PRO A 161 -22.55 4.24 1.79
C PRO A 161 -21.52 4.83 2.78
N LEU A 162 -20.99 4.00 3.67
CA LEU A 162 -19.89 4.36 4.55
C LEU A 162 -18.66 4.71 3.70
N PRO A 163 -18.05 5.91 3.85
CA PRO A 163 -16.82 6.25 3.14
C PRO A 163 -15.66 5.33 3.53
N ALA A 164 -14.75 5.08 2.58
CA ALA A 164 -13.44 4.43 2.76
C ALA A 164 -12.73 4.88 4.06
N PRO A 165 -11.82 4.08 4.69
CA PRO A 165 -11.26 4.38 6.00
C PRO A 165 -10.78 5.83 6.07
N ASN A 166 -11.61 6.66 6.69
CA ASN A 166 -11.55 8.10 6.56
C ASN A 166 -10.30 8.56 7.31
N LEU A 167 -9.52 9.53 6.81
CA LEU A 167 -8.35 10.05 7.54
C LEU A 167 -8.73 10.48 8.99
N ALA A 168 -9.99 10.85 9.19
CA ALA A 168 -10.62 10.99 10.51
C ALA A 168 -10.51 9.74 11.40
N GLN A 169 -10.87 8.55 10.89
CA GLN A 169 -10.76 7.29 11.63
C GLN A 169 -9.31 6.94 11.98
N GLN A 170 -8.36 7.16 11.05
CA GLN A 170 -6.95 6.90 11.35
C GLN A 170 -6.39 7.82 12.44
N ARG A 171 -6.83 9.08 12.42
CA ARG A 171 -6.52 10.06 13.46
C ARG A 171 -7.12 9.66 14.82
N GLU A 172 -8.38 9.21 14.85
CA GLU A 172 -9.02 8.70 16.07
C GLU A 172 -8.30 7.45 16.59
N GLN A 173 -7.91 6.53 15.70
CA GLN A 173 -7.10 5.37 16.05
C GLN A 173 -5.75 5.75 16.63
N LEU A 174 -5.08 6.78 16.09
CA LEU A 174 -3.82 7.29 16.64
C LEU A 174 -4.02 7.81 18.07
N LEU A 175 -5.07 8.59 18.31
CA LEU A 175 -5.41 9.08 19.65
C LEU A 175 -5.70 7.94 20.64
N ALA A 176 -6.39 6.89 20.18
CA ALA A 176 -6.70 5.73 21.02
C ALA A 176 -5.49 4.83 21.28
N ALA A 177 -4.61 4.66 20.29
CA ALA A 177 -3.49 3.72 20.35
C ALA A 177 -2.22 4.29 20.98
N ALA A 178 -2.04 5.62 20.97
CA ALA A 178 -0.83 6.28 21.44
C ALA A 178 -1.09 7.08 22.73
N PRO A 179 -0.67 6.56 23.91
CA PRO A 179 -0.79 7.29 25.18
C PRO A 179 0.00 8.61 25.22
N ASP A 180 1.01 8.75 24.36
CA ASP A 180 1.83 9.95 24.22
C ASP A 180 1.30 10.91 23.14
N ALA A 181 0.10 10.67 22.59
CA ALA A 181 -0.50 11.54 21.59
C ALA A 181 -0.73 12.95 22.16
N ILE A 182 -0.07 13.92 21.57
CA ILE A 182 -0.26 15.34 21.83
C ILE A 182 -1.39 15.81 20.94
N GLN A 183 -2.46 16.35 21.54
CA GLN A 183 -3.54 17.03 20.83
C GLN A 183 -3.56 18.52 21.18
N LYS A 184 -3.41 19.40 20.20
CA LYS A 184 -3.44 20.85 20.39
C LYS A 184 -4.27 21.55 19.32
N SER A 185 -5.15 22.44 19.75
CA SER A 185 -5.96 23.26 18.85
C SER A 185 -5.13 24.32 18.14
N TRP A 186 -5.52 24.64 16.91
CA TRP A 186 -4.96 25.76 16.19
C TRP A 186 -5.36 27.09 16.82
N THR A 187 -4.45 28.05 16.72
CA THR A 187 -4.64 29.43 17.15
C THR A 187 -4.14 30.36 16.06
N ASP A 188 -4.73 31.55 15.97
CA ASP A 188 -4.28 32.59 15.06
C ASP A 188 -2.88 33.07 15.45
N PHE A 189 -1.98 33.14 14.47
CA PHE A 189 -0.63 33.65 14.70
C PHE A 189 -0.62 35.13 15.11
N ASN A 190 -1.53 35.93 14.55
CA ASN A 190 -1.70 37.34 14.87
C ASN A 190 -3.11 37.59 15.46
N PRO A 191 -3.23 37.78 16.79
CA PRO A 191 -4.52 38.04 17.44
C PRO A 191 -5.24 39.30 16.94
N LYS A 192 -4.52 40.25 16.32
CA LYS A 192 -5.11 41.48 15.77
C LYS A 192 -5.73 41.27 14.38
N GLN A 193 -5.47 40.14 13.73
CA GLN A 193 -5.99 39.77 12.43
C GLN A 193 -6.47 38.31 12.46
N PRO A 194 -7.54 38.02 13.23
CA PRO A 194 -8.02 36.66 13.40
C PRO A 194 -8.51 36.11 12.06
N ARG A 195 -8.04 34.92 11.68
CA ARG A 195 -8.50 34.20 10.50
C ARG A 195 -9.57 33.18 10.84
N ASN A 196 -9.82 32.94 12.12
CA ASN A 196 -10.82 32.00 12.61
C ASN A 196 -10.61 30.57 12.05
N ILE A 197 -9.34 30.20 11.87
CA ILE A 197 -8.94 28.85 11.46
C ILE A 197 -9.09 27.95 12.69
N GLN A 198 -9.88 26.89 12.55
CA GLN A 198 -10.20 25.96 13.61
C GLN A 198 -9.62 24.57 13.31
N GLY A 199 -9.83 23.64 14.25
CA GLY A 199 -9.26 22.30 14.22
C GLY A 199 -8.05 22.18 15.13
N ASP A 200 -7.27 21.15 14.89
CA ASP A 200 -6.23 20.71 15.81
C ASP A 200 -5.22 19.78 15.14
N VAL A 201 -4.01 19.78 15.73
CA VAL A 201 -2.95 18.83 15.42
C VAL A 201 -2.94 17.71 16.45
N VAL A 202 -2.76 16.48 15.95
CA VAL A 202 -2.48 15.28 16.76
C VAL A 202 -1.13 14.73 16.35
N TRP A 203 -0.26 14.44 17.32
CA TRP A 203 1.07 13.91 17.07
C TRP A 203 1.52 12.96 18.17
N SER A 204 2.08 11.81 17.82
CA SER A 204 2.75 10.88 18.75
C SER A 204 4.25 10.86 18.49
N ASN A 205 5.04 11.11 19.55
CA ASN A 205 6.50 11.06 19.48
C ASN A 205 7.00 9.60 19.39
N SER A 206 6.34 8.67 20.05
CA SER A 206 6.71 7.26 20.04
C SER A 206 6.48 6.64 18.66
N LEU A 207 5.34 6.95 18.03
CA LEU A 207 4.98 6.41 16.71
C LEU A 207 5.51 7.22 15.53
N GLN A 208 6.02 8.44 15.76
CA GLN A 208 6.42 9.39 14.70
C GLN A 208 5.31 9.57 13.65
N LYS A 209 4.08 9.67 14.12
CA LYS A 209 2.88 9.79 13.29
C LYS A 209 1.99 10.87 13.85
N GLY A 210 1.30 11.56 12.95
CA GLY A 210 0.32 12.56 13.33
C GLY A 210 -0.58 12.95 12.17
N TYR A 211 -1.61 13.70 12.52
CA TYR A 211 -2.59 14.22 11.59
C TYR A 211 -2.93 15.65 12.00
N ILE A 212 -3.02 16.53 11.01
CA ILE A 212 -3.56 17.87 11.18
C ILE A 212 -5.01 17.87 10.68
N ARG A 213 -5.89 18.52 11.42
CA ARG A 213 -7.25 18.84 10.98
C ARG A 213 -7.41 20.34 10.95
N PHE A 214 -7.97 20.84 9.87
CA PHE A 214 -8.34 22.24 9.71
C PHE A 214 -9.82 22.35 9.40
N GLN A 215 -10.43 23.40 9.92
CA GLN A 215 -11.71 23.92 9.45
C GLN A 215 -11.53 25.40 9.13
N ASN A 216 -12.18 25.86 8.07
CA ASN A 216 -12.09 27.25 7.59
C ASN A 216 -10.67 27.69 7.18
N LEU A 217 -9.79 26.75 6.79
CA LEU A 217 -8.54 27.12 6.13
C LEU A 217 -8.87 27.58 4.68
N PRO A 218 -8.39 28.75 4.23
CA PRO A 218 -8.73 29.25 2.89
C PRO A 218 -8.29 28.31 1.78
N ILE A 219 -9.13 28.13 0.76
CA ILE A 219 -8.76 27.46 -0.50
C ILE A 219 -7.55 28.18 -1.11
N ASN A 220 -6.52 27.44 -1.45
CA ASN A 220 -5.32 27.98 -2.09
C ASN A 220 -5.30 27.70 -3.59
N ASP A 221 -4.62 28.58 -4.33
CA ASP A 221 -4.33 28.38 -5.74
C ASP A 221 -3.00 27.64 -5.87
N LYS A 222 -3.06 26.34 -6.19
CA LYS A 222 -1.90 25.43 -6.27
C LYS A 222 -0.83 25.89 -7.26
N THR A 223 -1.19 26.75 -8.23
CA THR A 223 -0.24 27.30 -9.19
C THR A 223 0.58 28.47 -8.63
N ARG A 224 0.13 29.06 -7.52
CA ARG A 224 0.75 30.23 -6.89
C ARG A 224 1.26 29.97 -5.49
N GLU A 225 0.60 29.11 -4.72
CA GLU A 225 0.97 28.81 -3.35
C GLU A 225 0.50 27.42 -2.91
N THR A 226 1.23 26.83 -1.96
CA THR A 226 0.88 25.59 -1.26
C THR A 226 1.01 25.80 0.24
N TYR A 227 0.29 25.02 1.04
CA TYR A 227 0.48 25.04 2.48
C TYR A 227 1.59 24.08 2.88
N GLN A 228 2.37 24.46 3.89
CA GLN A 228 3.42 23.61 4.43
C GLN A 228 3.35 23.61 5.96
N LEU A 229 3.49 22.42 6.54
CA LEU A 229 3.56 22.21 7.97
C LEU A 229 5.01 22.25 8.46
N TRP A 230 5.22 22.95 9.56
CA TRP A 230 6.50 23.05 10.26
C TRP A 230 6.36 22.57 11.69
N ILE A 231 7.32 21.76 12.14
CA ILE A 231 7.40 21.25 13.50
C ILE A 231 8.66 21.81 14.16
N PHE A 232 8.47 22.60 15.21
CA PHE A 232 9.56 23.16 16.01
C PHE A 232 9.88 22.20 17.14
N ASP A 233 11.09 21.64 17.14
CA ASP A 233 11.56 20.72 18.16
C ASP A 233 12.57 21.41 19.09
N ALA A 234 12.46 21.18 20.41
CA ALA A 234 13.41 21.73 21.38
C ALA A 234 14.85 21.24 21.16
N ASN A 235 15.03 20.09 20.50
CA ASN A 235 16.34 19.50 20.17
C ASN A 235 16.83 19.93 18.78
N GLN A 236 16.14 20.85 18.11
CA GLN A 236 16.49 21.36 16.80
C GLN A 236 16.59 22.88 16.82
N ASN A 237 17.39 23.44 15.92
CA ASN A 237 17.51 24.88 15.80
C ASN A 237 16.20 25.47 15.28
N ALA A 238 15.67 26.49 15.96
CA ALA A 238 14.44 27.18 15.57
C ALA A 238 14.49 27.81 14.18
N LYS A 239 15.70 28.07 13.64
CA LYS A 239 15.88 28.56 12.25
C LYS A 239 15.73 27.47 11.19
N THR A 240 15.72 26.20 11.59
CA THR A 240 15.60 25.05 10.70
C THR A 240 14.57 24.09 11.28
N PRO A 241 13.28 24.45 11.32
CA PRO A 241 12.22 23.56 11.78
C PRO A 241 12.12 22.31 10.90
N VAL A 242 11.51 21.26 11.44
CA VAL A 242 11.25 20.02 10.70
C VAL A 242 10.13 20.27 9.69
N ASP A 243 10.34 19.86 8.44
CA ASP A 243 9.29 19.78 7.43
C ASP A 243 8.32 18.65 7.78
N GLY A 244 7.05 19.01 7.96
CA GLY A 244 5.95 18.10 8.24
C GLY A 244 5.10 17.75 7.01
N GLY A 245 5.51 18.22 5.83
CA GLY A 245 4.84 17.96 4.55
C GLY A 245 4.11 19.17 3.99
N VAL A 246 3.83 19.09 2.69
CA VAL A 246 3.05 20.08 1.93
C VAL A 246 1.66 19.55 1.62
N PHE A 247 0.68 20.45 1.55
CA PHE A 247 -0.70 20.10 1.22
C PHE A 247 -1.45 21.29 0.63
N ASP A 248 -2.57 21.00 -0.01
CA ASP A 248 -3.47 22.00 -0.57
C ASP A 248 -4.90 21.80 -0.08
N VAL A 249 -5.68 22.87 -0.10
CA VAL A 249 -7.11 22.91 0.18
C VAL A 249 -7.83 23.29 -1.11
N ASP A 250 -8.63 22.37 -1.65
CA ASP A 250 -9.36 22.52 -2.90
C ASP A 250 -10.85 22.86 -2.71
N ALA A 251 -11.38 22.62 -1.52
CA ALA A 251 -12.76 22.94 -1.16
C ALA A 251 -12.85 23.50 0.27
N ASN A 252 -13.90 24.29 0.51
CA ASN A 252 -14.22 24.76 1.86
C ASN A 252 -14.76 23.58 2.68
N GLY A 253 -14.13 23.27 3.81
CA GLY A 253 -14.59 22.21 4.70
C GLY A 253 -13.55 21.75 5.70
N ASP A 254 -13.80 20.59 6.29
CA ASP A 254 -12.87 19.89 7.16
C ASP A 254 -11.79 19.22 6.31
N VAL A 255 -10.55 19.65 6.48
CA VAL A 255 -9.38 19.07 5.81
C VAL A 255 -8.57 18.31 6.84
N ILE A 256 -8.30 17.03 6.59
CA ILE A 256 -7.43 16.20 7.42
C ILE A 256 -6.25 15.76 6.58
N VAL A 257 -5.04 16.01 7.07
CA VAL A 257 -3.79 15.68 6.36
C VAL A 257 -2.87 14.90 7.29
N PRO A 258 -2.26 13.79 6.85
CA PRO A 258 -1.21 13.11 7.61
C PRO A 258 0.06 13.98 7.66
N ILE A 259 0.76 13.92 8.77
CA ILE A 259 2.06 14.59 8.94
C ILE A 259 3.16 13.70 8.38
N ASP A 260 3.96 14.24 7.45
CA ASP A 260 5.06 13.55 6.78
C ASP A 260 6.42 14.10 7.24
N ALA A 261 6.79 13.83 8.49
CA ALA A 261 8.07 14.28 9.05
C ALA A 261 9.22 13.36 8.57
N LYS A 262 10.11 13.89 7.72
CA LYS A 262 11.27 13.13 7.20
C LYS A 262 12.43 12.97 8.19
N ILE A 263 12.42 13.77 9.26
CA ILE A 263 13.41 13.71 10.33
C ILE A 263 12.72 13.53 11.68
N LYS A 264 13.41 12.86 12.60
CA LYS A 264 12.84 12.42 13.87
C LYS A 264 12.52 13.60 14.79
N VAL A 265 11.24 13.76 15.12
CA VAL A 265 10.74 14.74 16.10
C VAL A 265 10.80 14.09 17.49
N ARG A 266 11.45 14.74 18.47
CA ARG A 266 11.68 14.20 19.82
C ARG A 266 10.88 14.94 20.89
N LYS A 267 10.91 16.26 20.85
CA LYS A 267 10.24 17.14 21.81
C LYS A 267 9.66 18.33 21.03
N PRO A 268 8.52 18.14 20.34
CA PRO A 268 7.88 19.23 19.65
C PRO A 268 7.45 20.30 20.67
N THR A 269 7.57 21.55 20.29
CA THR A 269 7.24 22.75 21.08
C THR A 269 6.17 23.59 20.40
N MET A 270 6.10 23.54 19.07
CA MET A 270 5.12 24.25 18.28
C MET A 270 4.94 23.61 16.92
N PHE A 271 3.70 23.59 16.43
CA PHE A 271 3.38 23.34 15.04
C PHE A 271 2.95 24.66 14.38
N ALA A 272 3.38 24.90 13.16
CA ALA A 272 2.99 26.07 12.38
C ALA A 272 2.66 25.67 10.95
N VAL A 273 1.63 26.28 10.37
CA VAL A 273 1.34 26.16 8.95
C VAL A 273 1.61 27.49 8.26
N THR A 274 2.38 27.45 7.18
CA THR A 274 2.65 28.62 6.34
C THR A 274 2.10 28.42 4.94
N SER A 275 1.84 29.53 4.26
CA SER A 275 1.55 29.56 2.83
C SER A 275 2.84 29.91 2.09
N GLU A 276 3.35 28.96 1.33
CA GLU A 276 4.65 29.01 0.65
C GLU A 276 4.45 28.93 -0.87
N LYS A 277 5.53 29.14 -1.64
CA LYS A 277 5.52 28.95 -3.10
C LYS A 277 5.19 27.49 -3.48
N PRO A 278 4.72 27.22 -4.72
CA PRO A 278 4.37 25.86 -5.14
C PRO A 278 5.54 24.89 -4.94
N GLY A 279 5.24 23.71 -4.39
CA GLY A 279 6.24 22.70 -4.02
C GLY A 279 6.92 22.93 -2.66
N GLY A 280 6.59 24.01 -1.95
CA GLY A 280 7.11 24.30 -0.60
C GLY A 280 8.53 24.89 -0.61
N VAL A 281 9.08 24.99 0.60
CA VAL A 281 10.46 25.44 0.86
C VAL A 281 11.16 24.45 1.77
N VAL A 282 12.50 24.43 1.75
CA VAL A 282 13.30 23.54 2.62
C VAL A 282 13.43 24.12 4.03
N VAL A 283 13.37 25.44 4.15
CA VAL A 283 13.41 26.17 5.42
C VAL A 283 12.44 27.34 5.29
N SER A 284 11.47 27.45 6.20
CA SER A 284 10.54 28.59 6.19
C SER A 284 11.13 29.81 6.88
N GLU A 285 10.89 30.97 6.27
CA GLU A 285 11.15 32.29 6.84
C GLU A 285 9.96 32.78 7.70
N LEU A 286 8.89 31.98 7.82
CA LEU A 286 7.65 32.30 8.54
C LEU A 286 6.97 33.59 8.04
N GLY A 287 7.17 33.95 6.76
CA GLY A 287 6.64 35.20 6.19
C GLY A 287 5.10 35.26 6.11
N LYS A 288 4.43 34.12 5.91
CA LYS A 288 2.97 34.02 5.80
C LYS A 288 2.42 32.86 6.62
N VAL A 289 2.45 33.03 7.96
CA VAL A 289 1.90 32.06 8.90
C VAL A 289 0.37 32.11 8.90
N MET A 290 -0.25 30.95 8.70
CA MET A 290 -1.69 30.77 8.66
C MET A 290 -2.25 30.44 10.04
N ALA A 291 -1.67 29.44 10.71
CA ALA A 291 -2.10 28.98 12.01
C ALA A 291 -0.91 28.41 12.81
N VAL A 292 -1.00 28.47 14.14
CA VAL A 292 -0.01 27.88 15.05
C VAL A 292 -0.68 27.10 16.18
N ALA A 293 -0.04 26.03 16.61
CA ALA A 293 -0.44 25.25 17.78
C ALA A 293 0.78 25.11 18.69
N LYS A 294 0.77 25.81 19.83
CA LYS A 294 1.85 25.76 20.82
C LYS A 294 1.64 24.60 21.78
N ILE A 295 2.71 23.88 22.06
CA ILE A 295 2.72 22.81 23.04
C ILE A 295 3.30 23.42 24.31
N GLU A 296 2.42 23.74 25.26
CA GLU A 296 2.85 24.12 26.60
C GLU A 296 3.57 22.91 27.23
N THR A 297 4.87 23.06 27.47
CA THR A 297 5.71 22.16 28.24
C THR A 297 5.78 22.56 29.69
#